data_AF-A0A961BK08-F1
#
_entry.id   AF-A0A961BK08-F1
#
_cell.length_a   1.000
_cell.length_b   1.000
_cell.length_c   1.000
_cell.angle_alpha   90.00
_cell.angle_beta   90.00
_cell.angle_gamma   90.00
#
_symmetry.space_group_name_H-M   'P 1'
#
loop_
_entity.id
_entity.type
_entity.pdbx_description
1 polymer ?
#
loop_
_entity_poly.entity_id
_entity_poly.type
_entity_poly.pdbx_seq_one_letter_code
_entity_poly.pdbx_strand_id
1 'polypeptide(L)'
;FGLTGTPINRADKNTFYAFGADTDEGGYMSRYGLNDSIRDGATKELHFEPRLVDLHIDQKAIEEAYAELTQGLTDEDRDRLGKAAAKMSILVKAPERIRAICGDIAKHFQEKVAPNGFGAQVVTFDRESCLLYKQELDRHLPPEVSDVVISVNSGEPEYAAFKRDRDAEEKLLD
;
A
#
# COMPACT_ATOMS: atom_id res chain seq x y z
N PHE A 1 -22.80 0.37 -21.06
CA PHE A 1 -22.47 1.47 -20.14
C PHE A 1 -21.36 1.03 -19.21
N GLY A 2 -20.36 1.88 -18.96
CA GLY A 2 -19.25 1.62 -18.03
C GLY A 2 -19.03 2.81 -17.11
N LEU A 3 -18.70 2.55 -15.85
CA LEU A 3 -18.39 3.58 -14.85
C LEU A 3 -16.91 3.45 -14.48
N THR A 4 -16.18 4.55 -14.44
CA THR A 4 -14.78 4.56 -14.00
C THR A 4 -14.38 5.93 -13.46
N GLY A 5 -13.62 5.94 -12.36
CA GLY A 5 -12.98 7.16 -11.86
C GLY A 5 -11.66 7.47 -12.58
N THR A 6 -11.03 6.48 -13.23
CA THR A 6 -9.71 6.59 -13.87
C THR A 6 -9.75 5.92 -15.25
N PRO A 7 -10.25 6.61 -16.28
CA PRO A 7 -10.33 6.05 -17.63
C PRO A 7 -8.93 5.84 -18.22
N ILE A 8 -8.77 4.76 -18.98
CA ILE A 8 -7.51 4.38 -19.60
C ILE A 8 -7.51 4.86 -21.05
N ASN A 9 -6.47 5.61 -21.41
CA ASN A 9 -6.24 6.09 -22.77
C ASN A 9 -4.90 5.59 -23.30
N ARG A 10 -4.81 4.28 -23.58
CA ARG A 10 -3.67 3.66 -24.25
C ARG A 10 -4.12 3.01 -25.56
N ALA A 11 -3.21 2.84 -26.51
CA ALA A 11 -3.53 2.28 -27.81
C ALA A 11 -4.01 0.81 -27.74
N ASP A 12 -3.44 0.03 -26.82
CA ASP A 12 -3.75 -1.38 -26.58
C ASP A 12 -4.94 -1.58 -25.63
N LYS A 13 -5.20 -0.62 -24.73
CA LYS A 13 -6.31 -0.62 -23.78
C LYS A 13 -6.93 0.77 -23.69
N ASN A 14 -8.13 0.90 -24.25
CA ASN A 14 -8.80 2.20 -24.34
C ASN A 14 -10.25 2.11 -23.84
N THR A 15 -10.55 2.84 -22.77
CA THR A 15 -11.90 2.91 -22.19
C THR A 15 -12.89 3.55 -23.16
N PHE A 16 -12.48 4.60 -23.88
CA PHE A 16 -13.35 5.34 -24.79
C PHE A 16 -13.71 4.54 -26.04
N TYR A 17 -12.75 3.78 -26.58
CA TYR A 17 -13.03 2.85 -27.67
C TYR A 17 -14.00 1.74 -27.26
N ALA A 18 -13.84 1.20 -26.05
CA ALA A 18 -14.64 0.06 -25.60
C ALA A 18 -16.05 0.44 -25.12
N PHE A 19 -16.22 1.63 -24.56
CA PHE A 19 -17.46 2.03 -23.87
C PHE A 19 -18.05 3.37 -24.32
N GLY A 20 -17.31 4.19 -25.06
CA GLY A 20 -17.80 5.46 -25.59
C GLY A 20 -18.69 5.24 -26.82
N ALA A 21 -19.62 6.16 -27.03
CA ALA A 21 -20.42 6.25 -28.24
C ALA A 21 -19.95 7.39 -29.14
N ASP A 22 -20.25 7.31 -30.44
CA ASP A 22 -19.94 8.39 -31.40
C ASP A 22 -20.65 9.72 -31.04
N THR A 23 -21.72 9.64 -30.23
CA THR A 23 -22.47 10.80 -29.72
C THR A 23 -21.87 11.40 -28.45
N ASP A 24 -20.93 10.73 -27.79
CA ASP A 24 -20.36 11.19 -26.53
C ASP A 24 -19.25 12.22 -26.79
N GLU A 25 -19.55 13.50 -26.56
CA GLU A 25 -18.57 14.57 -26.73
C GLU A 25 -17.40 14.38 -25.74
N GLY A 26 -16.19 14.18 -26.28
CA GLY A 26 -15.01 13.87 -25.48
C GLY A 26 -14.97 12.46 -24.90
N GLY A 27 -15.83 11.54 -25.37
CA GLY A 27 -15.84 10.13 -24.99
C GLY A 27 -16.57 9.82 -23.68
N TYR A 28 -17.27 10.79 -23.10
CA TYR A 28 -18.05 10.60 -21.88
C TYR A 28 -19.52 10.96 -22.10
N MET A 29 -20.43 10.04 -21.76
CA MET A 29 -21.85 10.35 -21.65
C MET A 29 -22.13 11.33 -20.50
N SER A 30 -21.38 11.23 -19.41
CA SER A 30 -21.38 12.18 -18.29
C SER A 30 -20.04 12.09 -17.55
N ARG A 31 -19.54 13.22 -17.06
CA ARG A 31 -18.30 13.31 -16.30
C ARG A 31 -18.49 14.20 -15.09
N TYR A 32 -18.06 13.69 -13.94
CA TYR A 32 -18.00 14.41 -12.68
C TYR A 32 -16.58 14.27 -12.13
N GLY A 33 -15.84 15.39 -12.09
CA GLY A 33 -14.43 15.38 -11.72
C GLY A 33 -14.18 15.57 -10.23
N LEU A 34 -12.96 15.27 -9.78
CA LEU A 34 -12.52 15.53 -8.40
C LEU A 34 -12.71 17.01 -8.01
N ASN A 35 -12.39 17.94 -8.93
CA ASN A 35 -12.55 19.37 -8.68
C ASN A 35 -14.01 19.80 -8.50
N ASP A 36 -14.94 19.16 -9.24
CA ASP A 36 -16.37 19.43 -9.08
C ASP A 36 -16.84 18.95 -7.69
N SER A 37 -16.40 17.75 -7.29
CA SER A 37 -16.67 17.13 -5.98
C SER A 37 -16.15 17.91 -4.78
N ILE A 38 -15.02 18.60 -4.95
CA ILE A 38 -14.49 19.49 -3.91
C ILE A 38 -15.31 20.79 -3.88
N ARG A 39 -15.63 21.37 -5.04
CA ARG A 39 -16.34 22.66 -5.14
C ARG A 39 -17.76 22.62 -4.56
N ASP A 40 -18.47 21.52 -4.74
CA ASP A 40 -19.82 21.35 -4.20
C ASP A 40 -19.86 20.72 -2.79
N GLY A 41 -18.70 20.33 -2.26
CA GLY A 41 -18.56 19.78 -0.91
C GLY A 41 -18.92 18.30 -0.78
N ALA A 42 -19.12 17.58 -1.89
CA ALA A 42 -19.31 16.13 -1.88
C ALA A 42 -18.06 15.36 -1.40
N THR A 43 -16.86 15.92 -1.56
CA THR A 43 -15.59 15.35 -1.07
C THR A 43 -14.76 16.38 -0.30
N LYS A 44 -14.04 15.94 0.74
CA LYS A 44 -13.10 16.78 1.49
C LYS A 44 -11.76 16.93 0.76
N GLU A 45 -11.08 18.05 0.99
CA GLU A 45 -9.73 18.28 0.48
C GLU A 45 -8.72 17.31 1.11
N LEU A 46 -7.70 16.94 0.34
CA LEU A 46 -6.61 16.08 0.80
C LEU A 46 -5.44 16.95 1.29
N HIS A 47 -5.04 16.76 2.54
CA HIS A 47 -3.82 17.36 3.08
C HIS A 47 -2.66 16.36 2.96
N PHE A 48 -1.64 16.70 2.17
CA PHE A 48 -0.46 15.85 1.94
C PHE A 48 0.76 16.39 2.69
N GLU A 49 1.32 15.58 3.59
CA GLU A 49 2.54 15.90 4.34
C GLU A 49 3.64 14.87 4.01
N PRO A 50 4.62 15.19 3.15
CA PRO A 50 5.72 14.28 2.86
C PRO A 50 6.64 14.16 4.08
N ARG A 51 6.99 12.93 4.45
CA ARG A 51 7.95 12.63 5.53
C ARG A 51 9.20 12.01 4.94
N LEU A 52 10.36 12.62 5.20
CA LEU A 52 11.65 12.09 4.78
C LEU A 52 12.22 11.24 5.92
N VAL A 53 12.57 10.00 5.61
CA VAL A 53 13.27 9.11 6.54
C VAL A 53 14.74 9.17 6.18
N ASP A 54 15.56 9.65 7.12
CA ASP A 54 17.01 9.61 6.96
C ASP A 54 17.49 8.16 7.14
N LEU A 55 17.89 7.52 6.04
CA LEU A 55 18.34 6.14 6.04
C LEU A 55 19.79 6.08 5.59
N HIS A 56 20.66 5.62 6.47
CA HIS A 56 22.02 5.28 6.09
C HIS A 56 22.03 3.96 5.32
N ILE A 57 22.39 4.02 4.04
CA ILE A 57 22.40 2.86 3.15
C ILE A 57 23.75 2.12 3.30
N ASP A 58 23.75 0.97 3.98
CA ASP A 58 24.88 0.06 3.94
C ASP A 58 24.83 -0.79 2.67
N GLN A 59 25.63 -0.41 1.69
CA GLN A 59 25.69 -1.09 0.40
C GLN A 59 26.15 -2.54 0.51
N LYS A 60 27.05 -2.87 1.46
CA LYS A 60 27.54 -4.24 1.63
C LYS A 60 26.44 -5.14 2.18
N ALA A 61 25.73 -4.67 3.20
CA ALA A 61 24.60 -5.40 3.78
C ALA A 61 23.51 -5.68 2.74
N ILE A 62 23.24 -4.74 1.83
CA ILE A 62 22.27 -4.93 0.74
C ILE A 62 22.76 -5.97 -0.27
N GLU A 63 24.05 -5.97 -0.62
CA GLU A 63 24.61 -6.94 -1.54
C GLU A 63 24.61 -8.36 -0.96
N GLU A 64 24.91 -8.50 0.33
CA GLU A 64 24.84 -9.77 1.06
C GLU A 64 23.39 -10.29 1.14
N ALA A 65 22.45 -9.45 1.58
CA ALA A 65 21.03 -9.82 1.65
C ALA A 65 20.44 -10.14 0.26
N TYR A 66 20.89 -9.47 -0.79
CA TYR A 66 20.50 -9.79 -2.16
C TYR A 66 21.03 -11.15 -2.61
N ALA A 67 22.28 -11.48 -2.27
CA ALA A 67 22.86 -12.77 -2.59
C ALA A 67 22.10 -13.91 -1.89
N GLU A 68 21.72 -13.71 -0.63
CA GLU A 68 20.90 -14.66 0.13
C GLU A 68 19.48 -14.80 -0.45
N LEU A 69 18.80 -13.68 -0.75
CA LEU A 69 17.45 -13.68 -1.31
C LEU A 69 17.39 -14.37 -2.69
N THR A 70 18.47 -14.27 -3.47
CA THR A 70 18.55 -14.88 -4.80
C THR A 70 19.21 -16.26 -4.79
N GLN A 71 19.60 -16.76 -3.61
CA GLN A 71 20.19 -18.07 -3.47
C GLN A 71 19.15 -19.15 -3.80
N GLY A 72 19.42 -19.92 -4.85
CA GLY A 72 18.52 -20.98 -5.31
C GLY A 72 17.49 -20.57 -6.36
N LEU A 73 17.44 -19.29 -6.76
CA LEU A 73 16.67 -18.87 -7.93
C LEU A 73 17.38 -19.27 -9.23
N THR A 74 16.62 -19.82 -10.17
CA THR A 74 17.06 -20.04 -11.54
C THR A 74 17.39 -18.69 -12.20
N ASP A 75 18.21 -18.70 -13.25
CA ASP A 75 18.54 -17.45 -13.95
C ASP A 75 17.28 -16.76 -14.53
N GLU A 76 16.26 -17.52 -14.93
CA GLU A 76 14.96 -16.99 -15.36
C GLU A 76 14.17 -16.32 -14.22
N ASP A 77 14.15 -16.92 -13.03
CA ASP A 77 13.43 -16.35 -11.88
C ASP A 77 14.16 -15.11 -11.33
N ARG A 78 15.48 -15.07 -11.46
CA ARG A 78 16.31 -13.93 -11.07
C ARG A 78 16.07 -12.72 -11.98
N ASP A 79 15.87 -12.96 -13.27
CA ASP A 79 15.49 -11.92 -14.23
C ASP A 79 14.04 -11.42 -13.99
N ARG A 80 13.11 -12.31 -13.65
CA ARG A 80 11.73 -11.91 -13.27
C ARG A 80 11.68 -11.07 -12.00
N LEU A 81 12.47 -11.44 -10.99
CA LEU A 81 12.52 -10.70 -9.73
C LEU A 81 13.19 -9.32 -9.92
N GLY A 82 13.97 -9.14 -10.99
CA GLY A 82 14.64 -7.89 -11.36
C GLY A 82 15.58 -7.39 -10.26
N LYS A 83 16.89 -7.39 -10.49
CA LYS A 83 17.91 -6.97 -9.51
C LYS A 83 17.57 -5.67 -8.75
N ALA A 84 16.93 -4.70 -9.42
CA ALA A 84 16.49 -3.46 -8.81
C ALA A 84 15.31 -3.62 -7.83
N ALA A 85 14.30 -4.43 -8.16
CA ALA A 85 13.14 -4.66 -7.31
C ALA A 85 13.49 -5.49 -6.07
N ALA A 86 14.37 -6.49 -6.22
CA ALA A 86 14.92 -7.24 -5.08
C ALA A 86 15.69 -6.33 -4.11
N LYS A 87 16.60 -5.48 -4.63
CA LYS A 87 17.33 -4.50 -3.81
C LYS A 87 16.40 -3.48 -3.15
N MET A 88 15.36 -3.03 -3.87
CA MET A 88 14.34 -2.15 -3.29
C MET A 88 13.59 -2.83 -2.15
N SER A 89 13.17 -4.09 -2.33
CA SER A 89 12.49 -4.88 -1.30
C SER A 89 13.31 -4.98 -0.01
N ILE A 90 14.62 -5.21 -0.13
CA ILE A 90 15.56 -5.23 1.02
C ILE A 90 15.61 -3.85 1.69
N LEU A 91 15.75 -2.78 0.90
CA LEU A 91 15.85 -1.42 1.42
C LEU A 91 14.58 -0.98 2.15
N VAL A 92 13.40 -1.25 1.59
CA VAL A 92 12.12 -0.84 2.20
C VAL A 92 11.80 -1.62 3.47
N LYS A 93 12.31 -2.85 3.58
CA LYS A 93 12.17 -3.74 4.75
C LYS A 93 13.30 -3.63 5.77
N ALA A 94 14.27 -2.73 5.57
CA ALA A 94 15.38 -2.54 6.50
C ALA A 94 14.85 -2.25 7.93
N PRO A 95 15.30 -2.98 8.97
CA PRO A 95 14.75 -2.86 10.32
C PRO A 95 14.81 -1.44 10.90
N GLU A 96 15.91 -0.71 10.66
CA GLU A 96 16.04 0.69 11.10
C GLU A 96 15.01 1.60 10.43
N ARG A 97 14.74 1.37 9.15
CA ARG A 97 13.74 2.12 8.38
C ARG A 97 12.34 1.90 8.94
N ILE A 98 11.99 0.64 9.20
CA ILE A 98 10.67 0.28 9.75
C ILE A 98 10.50 0.88 11.14
N ARG A 99 11.52 0.77 12.02
CA ARG A 99 11.52 1.41 13.34
C ARG A 99 11.22 2.91 13.27
N ALA A 100 11.96 3.63 12.43
CA ALA A 100 11.81 5.08 12.29
C ALA A 100 10.41 5.46 11.79
N ILE A 101 9.90 4.74 10.79
CA ILE A 101 8.57 5.00 10.22
C ILE A 101 7.45 4.66 11.19
N CYS A 102 7.48 3.48 11.80
CA CYS A 102 6.45 3.05 12.74
C CYS A 102 6.39 3.94 13.99
N GLY A 103 7.55 4.38 14.50
CA GLY A 103 7.60 5.35 15.59
C GLY A 103 6.96 6.69 15.23
N ASP A 104 7.24 7.22 14.04
CA ASP A 104 6.63 8.46 13.55
C ASP A 104 5.11 8.31 13.29
N ILE A 105 4.68 7.20 12.68
CA ILE A 105 3.26 6.88 12.47
C ILE A 105 2.52 6.81 13.81
N ALA A 106 3.05 6.07 14.78
CA ALA A 106 2.43 5.90 16.09
C ALA A 106 2.28 7.24 16.81
N LYS A 107 3.34 8.05 16.82
CA LYS A 107 3.33 9.40 17.38
C LYS A 107 2.28 10.28 16.69
N HIS A 108 2.28 10.33 15.36
CA HIS A 108 1.33 11.12 14.59
C HIS A 108 -0.12 10.68 14.85
N PHE A 109 -0.37 9.38 14.89
CA PHE A 109 -1.69 8.83 15.18
C PHE A 109 -2.20 9.27 16.55
N GLN A 110 -1.38 9.11 17.60
CA GLN A 110 -1.73 9.48 18.97
C GLN A 110 -1.92 10.99 19.15
N GLU A 111 -1.12 11.83 18.49
CA GLU A 111 -1.15 13.28 18.65
C GLU A 111 -2.21 13.98 17.78
N LYS A 112 -2.53 13.42 16.60
CA LYS A 112 -3.31 14.13 15.57
C LYS A 112 -4.56 13.40 15.12
N VAL A 113 -4.62 12.07 15.20
CA VAL A 113 -5.72 11.28 14.61
C VAL A 113 -6.66 10.79 15.69
N ALA A 114 -6.15 10.01 16.64
CA ALA A 114 -6.94 9.42 17.72
C ALA A 114 -7.72 10.45 18.56
N PRO A 115 -7.17 11.64 18.93
CA PRO A 115 -7.91 12.64 19.70
C PRO A 115 -9.16 13.19 18.99
N ASN A 116 -9.20 13.10 17.66
CA ASN A 116 -10.33 13.53 16.85
C ASN A 116 -11.36 12.40 16.61
N GLY A 117 -11.12 11.19 17.14
CA GLY A 117 -12.00 10.03 16.99
C GLY A 117 -11.93 9.38 15.60
N PHE A 118 -10.86 9.61 14.84
CA PHE A 118 -10.67 9.00 13.52
C PHE A 118 -9.76 7.76 13.58
N GLY A 119 -9.95 6.85 12.62
CA GLY A 119 -9.04 5.74 12.33
C GLY A 119 -7.93 6.14 11.34
N ALA A 120 -7.00 5.23 11.11
CA ALA A 120 -5.94 5.38 10.12
C ALA A 120 -5.70 4.06 9.37
N GLN A 121 -5.18 4.17 8.14
CA GLN A 121 -4.76 3.03 7.34
C GLN A 121 -3.29 3.22 6.91
N VAL A 122 -2.49 2.16 7.07
CA VAL A 122 -1.09 2.13 6.63
C VAL A 122 -0.97 1.13 5.48
N VAL A 123 -0.49 1.60 4.34
CA VAL A 123 -0.25 0.76 3.15
C VAL A 123 1.24 0.48 3.02
N THR A 124 1.61 -0.79 3.01
CA THR A 124 3.01 -1.25 2.92
C THR A 124 3.34 -1.81 1.53
N PHE A 125 4.62 -2.11 1.30
CA PHE A 125 5.13 -2.55 0.00
C PHE A 125 4.63 -3.95 -0.43
N ASP A 126 4.63 -4.90 0.51
CA ASP A 126 4.19 -6.29 0.32
C ASP A 126 3.60 -6.86 1.61
N ARG A 127 3.11 -8.11 1.55
CA ARG A 127 2.48 -8.81 2.70
C ARG A 127 3.45 -9.04 3.85
N GLU A 128 4.71 -9.35 3.55
CA GLU A 128 5.75 -9.49 4.56
C GLU A 128 5.96 -8.17 5.32
N SER A 129 5.98 -7.05 4.60
CA SER A 129 6.07 -5.71 5.18
C SER A 129 4.90 -5.42 6.12
N CYS A 130 3.68 -5.91 5.83
CA CYS A 130 2.55 -5.76 6.76
C CYS A 130 2.85 -6.37 8.13
N LEU A 131 3.43 -7.56 8.15
CA LEU A 131 3.78 -8.27 9.38
C LEU A 131 4.90 -7.55 10.14
N LEU A 132 5.94 -7.10 9.41
CA LEU A 132 7.04 -6.34 10.01
C LEU A 132 6.55 -5.02 10.62
N TYR A 133 5.65 -4.31 9.93
CA TYR A 133 5.06 -3.07 10.44
C TYR A 133 4.16 -3.33 11.64
N LYS A 134 3.34 -4.39 11.63
CA LYS A 134 2.51 -4.78 12.79
C LYS A 134 3.37 -5.06 14.01
N GLN A 135 4.41 -5.89 13.86
CA GLN A 135 5.32 -6.23 14.96
C GLN A 135 6.01 -4.99 15.54
N GLU A 136 6.39 -4.04 14.70
CA GLU A 136 7.03 -2.81 15.17
C GLU A 136 6.02 -1.83 15.77
N LEU A 137 4.84 -1.65 15.17
CA LEU A 137 3.77 -0.81 15.72
C LEU A 137 3.30 -1.28 17.10
N ASP A 138 3.26 -2.60 17.35
CA ASP A 138 2.92 -3.18 18.66
C ASP A 138 3.92 -2.83 19.78
N ARG A 139 5.09 -2.29 19.41
CA ARG A 139 6.08 -1.77 20.37
C ARG A 139 5.80 -0.31 20.76
N HIS A 140 5.08 0.43 19.91
CA HIS A 140 4.77 1.85 20.10
C HIS A 140 3.31 2.09 20.51
N LEU A 141 2.41 1.15 20.19
CA LEU A 141 0.98 1.20 20.43
C LEU A 141 0.51 -0.09 21.10
N PRO A 142 -0.58 -0.05 21.89
CA PRO A 142 -1.24 -1.28 22.34
C PRO A 142 -1.59 -2.19 21.15
N PRO A 143 -1.36 -3.51 21.23
CA PRO A 143 -1.52 -4.42 20.09
C PRO A 143 -2.92 -4.43 19.44
N GLU A 144 -3.95 -4.03 20.19
CA GLU A 144 -5.34 -3.92 19.75
C GLU A 144 -5.62 -2.67 18.89
N VAL A 145 -4.71 -1.69 18.85
CA VAL A 145 -4.90 -0.43 18.10
C VAL A 145 -4.68 -0.61 16.60
N SER A 146 -3.97 -1.64 16.19
CA SER A 146 -3.68 -1.90 14.78
C SER A 146 -3.86 -3.37 14.45
N ASP A 147 -4.22 -3.66 13.20
CA ASP A 147 -4.34 -5.01 12.68
C ASP A 147 -3.99 -5.04 11.18
N VAL A 148 -3.72 -6.23 10.65
CA VAL A 148 -3.27 -6.46 9.28
C VAL A 148 -4.42 -7.03 8.45
N VAL A 149 -4.71 -6.34 7.35
CA VAL A 149 -5.65 -6.78 6.30
C VAL A 149 -4.86 -7.17 5.06
N ILE A 150 -4.80 -8.47 4.77
CA ILE A 150 -4.10 -9.04 3.61
C ILE A 150 -4.86 -10.24 3.05
N SER A 151 -4.69 -10.51 1.76
CA SER A 151 -5.12 -11.78 1.16
C SER A 151 -4.22 -12.93 1.61
N VAL A 152 -4.84 -13.99 2.14
CA VAL A 152 -4.17 -15.21 2.62
C VAL A 152 -4.53 -16.39 1.71
N ASN A 153 -3.54 -16.97 1.06
CA ASN A 153 -3.73 -18.12 0.18
C ASN A 153 -3.53 -19.45 0.94
N SER A 154 -4.01 -20.54 0.35
CA SER A 154 -3.73 -21.89 0.87
C SER A 154 -2.23 -22.20 0.79
N GLY A 155 -1.68 -22.72 1.88
CA GLY A 155 -0.27 -23.13 1.95
C GLY A 155 0.71 -22.08 2.50
N GLU A 156 0.20 -20.96 3.03
CA GLU A 156 1.01 -19.88 3.61
C GLU A 156 0.79 -19.81 5.15
N PRO A 157 1.42 -20.70 5.94
CA PRO A 157 1.22 -20.75 7.39
C PRO A 157 1.61 -19.46 8.10
N GLU A 158 2.55 -18.69 7.56
CA GLU A 158 3.02 -17.41 8.10
C GLU A 158 1.93 -16.33 8.12
N TYR A 159 0.94 -16.40 7.22
CA TYR A 159 -0.18 -15.45 7.16
C TYR A 159 -1.48 -16.03 7.72
N ALA A 160 -1.48 -17.29 8.18
CA ALA A 160 -2.69 -17.98 8.60
C ALA A 160 -3.45 -17.26 9.73
N ALA A 161 -2.73 -16.56 10.61
CA ALA A 161 -3.31 -15.77 11.69
C ALA A 161 -4.18 -14.59 11.21
N PHE A 162 -3.98 -14.12 9.98
CA PHE A 162 -4.71 -13.00 9.39
C PHE A 162 -5.80 -13.44 8.41
N LYS A 163 -6.02 -14.76 8.28
CA LYS A 163 -7.09 -15.29 7.44
C LYS A 163 -8.43 -15.03 8.12
N ARG A 164 -9.23 -14.16 7.52
CA ARG A 164 -10.56 -13.78 8.00
C ARG A 164 -11.61 -14.12 6.93
N ASP A 165 -12.83 -14.40 7.39
CA ASP A 165 -13.97 -14.32 6.50
C ASP A 165 -14.36 -12.84 6.30
N ARG A 166 -15.27 -12.60 5.36
CA ARG A 166 -15.67 -11.25 4.98
C ARG A 166 -16.29 -10.48 6.16
N ASP A 167 -17.10 -11.16 6.96
CA ASP A 167 -17.80 -10.54 8.09
C ASP A 167 -16.82 -10.14 9.21
N ALA A 168 -15.78 -10.94 9.45
CA ALA A 168 -14.74 -10.63 10.42
C ALA A 168 -13.82 -9.50 9.94
N GLU A 169 -13.58 -9.39 8.64
CA GLU A 169 -12.81 -8.28 8.06
C GLU A 169 -13.62 -6.97 8.10
N GLU A 170 -14.92 -6.98 7.77
CA GLU A 170 -15.78 -5.80 7.84
C GLU A 170 -15.85 -5.25 9.28
N LYS A 171 -15.97 -6.11 10.29
CA LYS A 171 -15.95 -5.70 11.71
C LYS A 171 -14.64 -5.08 12.19
N LEU A 172 -13.54 -5.34 11.50
CA LEU A 172 -12.24 -4.76 11.84
C LEU A 172 -12.11 -3.32 11.31
N LEU A 173 -12.87 -2.99 10.26
CA LEU A 173 -12.83 -1.68 9.59
C LEU A 173 -13.85 -0.68 10.16
N ASP A 174 -14.80 -1.17 10.97
CA ASP A 174 -15.80 -0.39 11.71
C ASP A 174 -15.24 0.17 13.03
#